data_AF-A0A7V2UWD2-F1
#
_entry.id   AF-A0A7V2UWD2-F1
#
_cell.length_a   1.000
_cell.length_b   1.000
_cell.length_c   1.000
_cell.angle_alpha   90.00
_cell.angle_beta   90.00
_cell.angle_gamma   90.00
#
_symmetry.space_group_name_H-M   'P 1'
#
loop_
_entity.id
_entity.type
_entity.pdbx_description
1 polymer ?
#
loop_
_entity_poly.entity_id
_entity_poly.type
_entity_poly.pdbx_seq_one_letter_code
_entity_poly.pdbx_strand_id
1 'polypeptide(L)'
;MPSTRPAALAAVLALLVAVPAARPDVLVLKDGKTLEGDVADKGNAYEIKTRYGTLTVDKADVKKVLKDPGQMTAEAATCRKLARGMYDDALQTADPKERNRKLTAGVELLERALKGYNDAREVFTGPEYEYLDKEAATTIQEMRLYRDKMVTEQAVKPPEPPKPPEPAPAAVDDPGASLLAPVRPPSTPPVPAAVTPAPEKPVEPAKPKTPEELIADLGAPEAALRLSAAEQLGKSPVETALVPLAERLKSESDAGVCAALGAALGGYDGAALAKQAALKEAAKGSDPQKRAVIAAVKKAGTEPACRLLVDAFVAQGEMPLRNEVASALKKHKALAVKPLLDLLRKSQNKPDILADCVKYLGIIGESRTAPQVVVRLLEPDELRNLALHALRKIDKPVIPALIQYGLPGSTHCRQWSGWLLRYFTGMTTTSQNAAEWAAWWKANMRSVEAEERKWDKADADCDWLVDNRDWSEYDLDIVGNVRMLAWFPGRMSVYQSSRGRPRGQGGGELDLIFGGRRPDGWGPGAGRGGRGEE
;
A
#
# COMPACT_ATOMS: atom_id res chain seq x y z
N MET A 1 -10.42 74.92 54.68
CA MET A 1 -11.53 74.01 55.06
C MET A 1 -12.85 74.72 54.82
N PRO A 2 -13.95 74.07 54.43
CA PRO A 2 -14.12 72.70 53.90
C PRO A 2 -14.96 72.68 52.57
N SER A 3 -14.93 71.59 51.78
CA SER A 3 -16.06 70.64 51.55
C SER A 3 -17.11 71.16 50.53
N THR A 4 -17.53 70.48 49.45
CA THR A 4 -17.62 69.04 49.11
C THR A 4 -18.02 68.92 47.61
N ARG A 5 -17.56 67.85 46.94
CA ARG A 5 -18.05 67.33 45.63
C ARG A 5 -19.43 66.60 45.81
N PRO A 6 -19.99 65.79 44.88
CA PRO A 6 -20.02 65.71 43.39
C PRO A 6 -21.44 65.39 42.81
N ALA A 7 -21.50 65.10 41.49
CA ALA A 7 -22.31 64.03 40.85
C ALA A 7 -23.81 64.24 40.58
N ALA A 8 -24.16 64.40 39.28
CA ALA A 8 -25.41 63.90 38.71
C ALA A 8 -25.34 63.89 37.16
N LEU A 9 -24.61 62.92 36.58
CA LEU A 9 -24.72 62.61 35.13
C LEU A 9 -24.16 61.21 34.83
N ALA A 10 -24.80 60.18 35.36
CA ALA A 10 -24.55 58.79 34.99
C ALA A 10 -25.74 57.91 35.38
N ALA A 11 -26.70 57.68 34.46
CA ALA A 11 -27.64 56.54 34.51
C ALA A 11 -28.63 56.52 33.32
N VAL A 12 -28.18 56.37 32.06
CA VAL A 12 -29.07 55.91 30.95
C VAL A 12 -28.39 54.92 29.98
N LEU A 13 -27.11 54.59 30.15
CA LEU A 13 -26.37 53.81 29.14
C LEU A 13 -25.78 52.51 29.70
N ALA A 14 -26.62 51.49 29.97
CA ALA A 14 -26.23 50.07 29.99
C ALA A 14 -27.40 49.16 30.41
N LEU A 15 -28.39 48.98 29.54
CA LEU A 15 -29.24 47.79 29.58
C LEU A 15 -29.42 47.23 28.15
N LEU A 16 -28.29 47.01 27.48
CA LEU A 16 -28.22 46.17 26.28
C LEU A 16 -28.35 44.73 26.78
N VAL A 17 -29.61 44.30 26.93
CA VAL A 17 -29.96 42.91 27.18
C VAL A 17 -29.33 42.11 26.04
N ALA A 18 -28.27 41.36 26.34
CA ALA A 18 -27.71 40.37 25.44
C ALA A 18 -28.78 39.32 25.19
N VAL A 19 -29.59 39.51 24.15
CA VAL A 19 -30.51 38.49 23.67
C VAL A 19 -29.61 37.32 23.26
N PRO A 20 -29.70 36.14 23.91
CA PRO A 20 -28.94 34.99 23.48
C PRO A 20 -29.30 34.76 22.01
N ALA A 21 -28.30 34.83 21.13
CA ALA A 21 -28.49 34.53 19.72
C ALA A 21 -29.11 33.12 19.66
N ALA A 22 -30.36 33.06 19.20
CA ALA A 22 -31.05 31.79 19.00
C ALA A 22 -30.19 30.94 18.07
N ARG A 23 -29.93 29.69 18.47
CA ARG A 23 -29.15 28.77 17.64
C ARG A 23 -30.00 28.41 16.43
N PRO A 24 -29.45 28.42 15.21
CA PRO A 24 -30.20 28.06 14.02
C PRO A 24 -30.64 26.60 14.11
N ASP A 25 -31.90 26.34 13.75
CA ASP A 25 -32.41 24.98 13.56
C ASP A 25 -31.80 24.38 12.28
N VAL A 26 -31.70 23.04 12.20
CA VAL A 26 -31.19 22.35 11.02
C VAL A 26 -32.23 21.40 10.45
N LEU A 27 -32.51 21.56 9.17
CA LEU A 27 -33.52 20.83 8.44
C LEU A 27 -32.85 19.85 7.47
N VAL A 28 -33.07 18.55 7.67
CA VAL A 28 -32.45 17.49 6.84
C VAL A 28 -33.48 17.01 5.82
N LEU A 29 -33.14 17.14 4.54
CA LEU A 29 -34.00 16.74 3.42
C LEU A 29 -33.83 15.24 3.08
N LYS A 30 -34.79 14.69 2.33
CA LYS A 30 -34.73 13.30 1.85
C LYS A 30 -33.60 13.05 0.86
N ASP A 31 -33.15 14.07 0.13
CA ASP A 31 -32.01 14.00 -0.78
C ASP A 31 -30.64 14.06 -0.05
N GLY A 32 -30.65 14.19 1.28
CA GLY A 32 -29.46 14.24 2.12
C GLY A 32 -28.91 15.65 2.34
N LYS A 33 -29.48 16.69 1.72
CA LYS A 33 -29.04 18.08 1.98
C LYS A 33 -29.49 18.56 3.35
N THR A 34 -28.70 19.43 3.94
CA THR A 34 -28.98 20.12 5.20
C THR A 34 -29.18 21.62 4.95
N LEU A 35 -30.19 22.20 5.60
CA LEU A 35 -30.47 23.63 5.56
C LEU A 35 -30.44 24.17 6.98
N GLU A 36 -29.55 25.13 7.23
CA GLU A 36 -29.37 25.78 8.54
C GLU A 36 -30.11 27.13 8.55
N GLY A 37 -30.97 27.36 9.55
CA GLY A 37 -31.68 28.64 9.74
C GLY A 37 -32.80 28.57 10.77
N ASP A 38 -33.46 29.68 11.07
CA ASP A 38 -34.63 29.65 11.97
C ASP A 38 -35.81 29.00 11.25
N VAL A 39 -36.29 27.85 11.76
CA VAL A 39 -37.35 27.06 11.13
C VAL A 39 -38.71 27.41 11.77
N ALA A 40 -39.62 27.95 10.95
CA ALA A 40 -41.02 28.17 11.32
C ALA A 40 -41.95 27.20 10.58
N ASP A 41 -42.86 26.55 11.30
CA ASP A 41 -43.87 25.66 10.72
C ASP A 41 -45.05 26.47 10.16
N LYS A 42 -45.31 26.37 8.86
CA LYS A 42 -46.44 27.04 8.16
C LYS A 42 -47.53 26.06 7.71
N GLY A 43 -47.68 24.92 8.39
CA GLY A 43 -48.71 23.93 8.08
C GLY A 43 -48.21 22.88 7.09
N ASN A 44 -48.22 23.17 5.78
CA ASN A 44 -47.80 22.20 4.74
C ASN A 44 -46.30 22.27 4.38
N ALA A 45 -45.63 23.35 4.78
CA ALA A 45 -44.23 23.60 4.51
C ALA A 45 -43.53 24.19 5.74
N TYR A 46 -42.21 24.06 5.78
CA TYR A 46 -41.33 24.76 6.71
C TYR A 46 -40.76 26.00 6.03
N GLU A 47 -40.82 27.14 6.71
CA GLU A 47 -40.13 28.36 6.32
C GLU A 47 -38.81 28.45 7.09
N ILE A 48 -37.70 28.54 6.37
CA ILE A 48 -36.34 28.56 6.92
C ILE A 48 -35.74 29.93 6.65
N LYS A 49 -35.44 30.69 7.70
CA LYS A 49 -34.71 31.97 7.57
C LYS A 49 -33.22 31.72 7.66
N THR A 50 -32.56 31.71 6.51
CA THR A 50 -31.11 31.58 6.41
C THR A 50 -30.45 32.96 6.34
N ARG A 51 -29.13 33.03 6.52
CA ARG A 51 -28.35 34.27 6.28
C ARG A 51 -28.45 34.82 4.85
N TYR A 52 -28.91 34.02 3.89
CA TYR A 52 -29.03 34.38 2.48
C TYR A 52 -30.48 34.72 2.08
N GLY A 53 -31.43 34.64 3.00
CA GLY A 53 -32.85 34.89 2.75
C GLY A 53 -33.74 33.76 3.26
N THR A 54 -35.03 33.88 2.96
CA THR A 54 -36.07 32.96 3.40
C THR A 54 -36.33 31.89 2.35
N LEU A 55 -36.23 30.62 2.74
CA LEU A 55 -36.56 29.46 1.92
C LEU A 55 -37.84 28.79 2.43
N THR A 56 -38.67 28.27 1.53
CA THR A 56 -39.84 27.45 1.90
C THR A 56 -39.61 26.04 1.37
N VAL A 57 -39.75 25.04 2.23
CA VAL A 57 -39.54 23.63 1.90
C VAL A 57 -40.77 22.82 2.30
N ASP A 58 -41.30 22.04 1.37
CA ASP A 58 -42.46 21.19 1.64
C ASP A 58 -42.15 20.10 2.67
N LYS A 59 -43.08 19.86 3.61
CA LYS A 59 -42.91 18.83 4.64
C LYS A 59 -42.70 17.43 4.07
N ALA A 60 -43.19 17.19 2.85
CA ALA A 60 -43.00 15.93 2.14
C ALA A 60 -41.52 15.65 1.80
N ASP A 61 -40.70 16.69 1.64
CA ASP A 61 -39.28 16.57 1.28
C ASP A 61 -38.35 16.58 2.50
N VAL A 62 -38.91 16.89 3.68
CA VAL A 62 -38.16 16.92 4.95
C VAL A 62 -38.12 15.53 5.56
N LYS A 63 -36.90 15.05 5.82
CA LYS A 63 -36.67 13.78 6.51
C LYS A 63 -36.76 13.94 8.03
N LYS A 64 -36.13 14.98 8.58
CA LYS A 64 -36.20 15.32 10.01
C LYS A 64 -35.83 16.78 10.24
N VAL A 65 -36.43 17.36 11.29
CA VAL A 65 -36.07 18.70 11.80
C VAL A 65 -35.30 18.51 13.10
N LEU A 66 -34.12 19.11 13.18
CA LEU A 66 -33.22 19.01 14.32
C LEU A 66 -33.08 20.38 14.96
N LYS A 67 -33.60 20.52 16.19
CA LYS A 67 -33.58 21.80 16.91
C LYS A 67 -32.33 22.00 17.75
N ASP A 68 -31.71 20.89 18.15
CA ASP A 68 -30.53 20.93 19.01
C ASP A 68 -29.60 19.76 18.65
N PRO A 69 -28.27 19.99 18.54
CA PRO A 69 -27.30 18.92 18.36
C PRO A 69 -27.40 17.84 19.43
N GLY A 70 -27.83 18.21 20.64
CA GLY A 70 -28.09 17.29 21.74
C GLY A 70 -29.08 16.20 21.38
N GLN A 71 -30.07 16.46 20.52
CA GLN A 71 -31.01 15.44 20.04
C GLN A 71 -30.33 14.37 19.18
N MET A 72 -29.33 14.74 18.37
CA MET A 72 -28.55 13.77 17.60
C MET A 72 -27.54 13.03 18.47
N THR A 73 -26.93 13.71 19.43
CA THR A 73 -25.91 13.11 20.30
C THR A 73 -26.48 12.38 21.51
N ALA A 74 -27.78 12.46 21.79
CA ALA A 74 -28.40 11.81 22.94
C ALA A 74 -28.25 10.28 22.89
N GLU A 75 -28.44 9.69 21.71
CA GLU A 75 -28.21 8.26 21.50
C GLU A 75 -26.73 7.91 21.69
N ALA A 76 -25.82 8.70 21.11
CA ALA A 76 -24.38 8.49 21.27
C ALA A 76 -23.93 8.58 22.74
N ALA A 77 -24.44 9.55 23.49
CA ALA A 77 -24.17 9.71 24.91
C ALA A 77 -24.69 8.51 25.73
N THR A 78 -25.87 7.99 25.37
CA THR A 78 -26.45 6.79 25.99
C THR A 78 -25.61 5.56 25.70
N CYS A 79 -25.18 5.36 24.45
CA CYS A 79 -24.29 4.29 24.05
C CYS A 79 -22.96 4.34 24.82
N ARG A 80 -22.34 5.52 24.97
CA ARG A 80 -21.14 5.67 25.80
C ARG A 80 -21.37 5.35 27.26
N LYS A 81 -22.49 5.79 27.84
CA LYS A 81 -22.82 5.49 29.24
C LYS A 81 -23.00 3.98 29.46
N LEU A 82 -23.69 3.29 28.55
CA LEU A 82 -23.86 1.84 28.58
C LEU A 82 -22.53 1.11 28.38
N ALA A 83 -21.69 1.58 27.45
CA ALA A 83 -20.36 1.03 27.25
C ALA A 83 -19.55 1.10 28.54
N ARG A 84 -19.54 2.25 29.24
CA ARG A 84 -18.83 2.40 30.52
C ARG A 84 -19.31 1.40 31.58
N GLY A 85 -20.63 1.18 31.68
CA GLY A 85 -21.18 0.13 32.53
C GLY A 85 -20.65 -1.26 32.18
N MET A 86 -20.61 -1.61 30.88
CA MET A 86 -20.05 -2.89 30.42
C MET A 86 -18.56 -3.05 30.77
N TYR A 87 -17.81 -1.95 30.80
CA TYR A 87 -16.40 -1.96 31.20
C TYR A 87 -16.22 -2.16 32.69
N ASP A 88 -17.00 -1.48 33.51
CA ASP A 88 -16.99 -1.66 34.96
C ASP A 88 -17.38 -3.11 35.32
N ASP A 89 -18.43 -3.64 34.68
CA ASP A 89 -18.84 -5.05 34.83
C ASP A 89 -17.74 -6.02 34.38
N ALA A 90 -17.03 -5.70 33.28
CA ALA A 90 -15.91 -6.50 32.79
C ALA A 90 -14.75 -6.52 33.79
N LEU A 91 -14.43 -5.38 34.43
CA LEU A 91 -13.38 -5.32 35.46
C LEU A 91 -13.71 -6.14 36.71
N GLN A 92 -14.99 -6.33 37.02
CA GLN A 92 -15.44 -7.16 38.14
C GLN A 92 -15.58 -8.64 37.79
N THR A 93 -15.55 -9.00 36.50
CA THR A 93 -15.75 -10.38 36.04
C THR A 93 -14.44 -11.18 36.12
N ALA A 94 -14.45 -12.26 36.90
CA ALA A 94 -13.29 -13.12 37.08
C ALA A 94 -13.00 -14.02 35.86
N ASP A 95 -14.04 -14.51 35.17
CA ASP A 95 -13.89 -15.34 33.96
C ASP A 95 -13.35 -14.49 32.79
N PRO A 96 -12.17 -14.81 32.24
CA PRO A 96 -11.59 -14.08 31.11
C PRO A 96 -12.48 -14.08 29.87
N LYS A 97 -13.22 -15.17 29.61
CA LYS A 97 -14.07 -15.29 28.42
C LYS A 97 -15.29 -14.38 28.52
N GLU A 98 -15.98 -14.40 29.65
CA GLU A 98 -17.11 -13.49 29.89
C GLU A 98 -16.65 -12.03 29.95
N ARG A 99 -15.51 -11.73 30.59
CA ARG A 99 -14.90 -10.40 30.59
C ARG A 99 -14.65 -9.88 29.17
N ASN A 100 -14.02 -10.69 28.32
CA ASN A 100 -13.76 -10.31 26.94
C ASN A 100 -15.06 -10.10 26.14
N ARG A 101 -16.10 -10.92 26.37
CA ARG A 101 -17.42 -10.71 25.75
C ARG A 101 -18.04 -9.35 26.12
N LYS A 102 -17.95 -8.95 27.38
CA LYS A 102 -18.44 -7.63 27.85
C LYS A 102 -17.63 -6.48 27.25
N LEU A 103 -16.31 -6.61 27.18
CA LEU A 103 -15.45 -5.61 26.54
C LEU A 103 -15.75 -5.47 25.04
N THR A 104 -15.96 -6.57 24.30
CA THR A 104 -16.37 -6.53 22.89
C THR A 104 -17.70 -5.81 22.71
N ALA A 105 -18.72 -6.17 23.50
CA ALA A 105 -20.03 -5.51 23.45
C ALA A 105 -19.91 -4.00 23.77
N GLY A 106 -19.02 -3.63 24.69
CA GLY A 106 -18.69 -2.24 24.99
C GLY A 106 -18.07 -1.51 23.80
N VAL A 107 -17.15 -2.13 23.06
CA VAL A 107 -16.55 -1.55 21.84
C VAL A 107 -17.61 -1.30 20.76
N GLU A 108 -18.53 -2.25 20.54
CA GLU A 108 -19.62 -2.08 19.56
C GLU A 108 -20.54 -0.89 19.91
N LEU A 109 -20.83 -0.67 21.20
CA LEU A 109 -21.58 0.50 21.66
C LEU A 109 -20.81 1.80 21.43
N LEU A 110 -19.49 1.81 21.66
CA LEU A 110 -18.65 2.99 21.39
C LEU A 110 -18.54 3.29 19.89
N GLU A 111 -18.53 2.28 19.02
CA GLU A 111 -18.57 2.47 17.56
C GLU A 111 -19.89 3.13 17.11
N ARG A 112 -21.02 2.70 17.69
CA ARG A 112 -22.33 3.35 17.45
C ARG A 112 -22.32 4.80 17.96
N ALA A 113 -21.73 5.06 19.12
CA ALA A 113 -21.60 6.42 19.64
C ALA A 113 -20.73 7.30 18.74
N LEU A 114 -19.58 6.79 18.29
CA LEU A 114 -18.68 7.51 17.39
C LEU A 114 -19.37 7.88 16.07
N LYS A 115 -20.16 6.95 15.51
CA LYS A 115 -20.99 7.23 14.33
C LYS A 115 -21.98 8.37 14.61
N GLY A 116 -22.69 8.33 15.74
CA GLY A 116 -23.63 9.40 16.10
C GLY A 116 -22.98 10.78 16.24
N TYR A 117 -21.75 10.85 16.79
CA TYR A 117 -21.00 12.11 16.86
C TYR A 117 -20.53 12.61 15.48
N ASN A 118 -20.09 11.71 14.59
CA ASN A 118 -19.69 12.07 13.23
C ASN A 118 -20.91 12.52 12.40
N ASP A 119 -22.03 11.81 12.48
CA ASP A 119 -23.28 12.19 11.82
C ASP A 119 -23.75 13.57 12.31
N ALA A 120 -23.60 13.87 13.61
CA ALA A 120 -23.87 15.21 14.14
C ALA A 120 -22.88 16.26 13.60
N ARG A 121 -21.60 15.91 13.46
CA ARG A 121 -20.57 16.82 12.95
C ARG A 121 -20.77 17.20 11.48
N GLU A 122 -21.27 16.28 10.67
CA GLU A 122 -21.63 16.53 9.27
C GLU A 122 -22.81 17.50 9.14
N VAL A 123 -23.77 17.42 10.08
CA VAL A 123 -24.96 18.28 10.08
C VAL A 123 -24.70 19.65 10.70
N PHE A 124 -23.90 19.70 11.77
CA PHE A 124 -23.60 20.91 12.52
C PHE A 124 -22.16 21.37 12.25
N THR A 125 -22.03 22.29 11.30
CA THR A 125 -20.73 22.85 10.90
C THR A 125 -20.47 24.18 11.61
N GLY A 126 -19.22 24.44 12.04
CA GLY A 126 -18.87 25.66 12.79
C GLY A 126 -17.97 25.43 14.00
N PRO A 127 -17.22 26.46 14.45
CA PRO A 127 -16.35 26.39 15.62
C PRO A 127 -17.11 26.17 16.94
N GLU A 128 -18.36 26.60 17.03
CA GLU A 128 -19.24 26.39 18.19
C GLU A 128 -19.53 24.91 18.47
N TYR A 129 -19.33 24.05 17.47
CA TYR A 129 -19.54 22.61 17.56
C TYR A 129 -18.24 21.81 17.71
N GLU A 130 -17.09 22.45 17.97
CA GLU A 130 -15.80 21.78 18.24
C GLU A 130 -15.87 20.77 19.39
N TYR A 131 -16.83 20.92 20.32
CA TYR A 131 -17.03 19.95 21.38
C TYR A 131 -17.43 18.56 20.83
N LEU A 132 -18.11 18.48 19.67
CA LEU A 132 -18.44 17.21 19.03
C LEU A 132 -17.17 16.45 18.60
N ASP A 133 -16.18 17.17 18.08
CA ASP A 133 -14.87 16.60 17.72
C ASP A 133 -14.12 16.11 18.97
N LYS A 134 -14.22 16.84 20.09
CA LYS A 134 -13.64 16.43 21.38
C LYS A 134 -14.33 15.18 21.94
N GLU A 135 -15.65 15.09 21.87
CA GLU A 135 -16.41 13.92 22.31
C GLU A 135 -16.12 12.70 21.43
N ALA A 136 -16.02 12.87 20.11
CA ALA A 136 -15.61 11.81 19.18
C ALA A 136 -14.18 11.32 19.49
N ALA A 137 -13.24 12.23 19.71
CA ALA A 137 -11.87 11.89 20.10
C ALA A 137 -11.82 11.13 21.43
N THR A 138 -12.62 11.56 22.42
CA THR A 138 -12.73 10.88 23.71
C THR A 138 -13.31 9.47 23.56
N THR A 139 -14.31 9.30 22.70
CA THR A 139 -14.89 7.99 22.36
C THR A 139 -13.84 7.05 21.77
N ILE A 140 -12.98 7.55 20.87
CA ILE A 140 -11.88 6.77 20.28
C ILE A 140 -10.85 6.36 21.35
N GLN A 141 -10.54 7.25 22.29
CA GLN A 141 -9.64 6.92 23.41
C GLN A 141 -10.23 5.83 24.31
N GLU A 142 -11.53 5.91 24.61
CA GLU A 142 -12.26 4.87 25.36
C GLU A 142 -12.19 3.53 24.61
N MET A 143 -12.45 3.49 23.29
CA MET A 143 -12.35 2.25 22.51
C MET A 143 -10.96 1.60 22.59
N ARG A 144 -9.89 2.41 22.60
CA ARG A 144 -8.52 1.90 22.75
C ARG A 144 -8.31 1.27 24.12
N LEU A 145 -8.78 1.94 25.17
CA LEU A 145 -8.70 1.43 26.53
C LEU A 145 -9.43 0.09 26.68
N TYR A 146 -10.54 -0.13 25.98
CA TYR A 146 -11.24 -1.42 25.97
C TYR A 146 -10.40 -2.48 25.26
N ARG A 147 -9.86 -2.15 24.08
CA ARG A 147 -9.01 -3.05 23.28
C ARG A 147 -7.72 -3.44 24.02
N ASP A 148 -7.13 -2.52 24.77
CA ASP A 148 -5.93 -2.78 25.58
C ASP A 148 -6.24 -3.69 26.79
N LYS A 149 -7.47 -3.63 27.31
CA LYS A 149 -7.95 -4.50 28.41
C LYS A 149 -8.50 -5.84 27.95
N MET A 150 -8.83 -5.98 26.67
CA MET A 150 -9.06 -7.27 26.04
C MET A 150 -7.72 -7.99 25.98
N VAL A 151 -7.41 -8.72 27.05
CA VAL A 151 -6.14 -9.42 27.21
C VAL A 151 -5.91 -10.33 26.01
N THR A 152 -4.71 -10.22 25.44
CA THR A 152 -4.08 -11.12 24.48
C THR A 152 -3.85 -12.50 25.13
N GLU A 153 -4.91 -13.21 25.52
CA GLU A 153 -4.84 -14.61 25.97
C GLU A 153 -4.59 -15.58 24.80
N GLN A 154 -4.45 -15.06 23.57
CA GLN A 154 -3.72 -15.72 22.49
C GLN A 154 -2.19 -15.65 22.65
N ALA A 155 -1.67 -15.24 23.81
CA ALA A 155 -0.38 -15.74 24.26
C ALA A 155 -0.55 -17.26 24.51
N VAL A 156 -0.45 -18.00 23.40
CA VAL A 156 -0.22 -19.44 23.30
C VAL A 156 0.42 -19.91 24.58
N LYS A 157 -0.29 -20.73 25.37
CA LYS A 157 0.31 -21.55 26.43
C LYS A 157 1.63 -22.04 25.85
N PRO A 158 2.81 -21.63 26.38
CA PRO A 158 4.10 -21.98 25.80
C PRO A 158 4.02 -23.47 25.46
N PRO A 159 4.33 -23.88 24.21
CA PRO A 159 4.13 -25.27 23.80
C PRO A 159 4.71 -26.13 24.90
N GLU A 160 3.88 -26.97 25.51
CA GLU A 160 4.32 -27.81 26.61
C GLU A 160 5.62 -28.46 26.15
N PRO A 161 6.72 -28.33 26.92
CA PRO A 161 7.99 -28.93 26.52
C PRO A 161 7.68 -30.37 26.13
N PRO A 162 8.14 -30.81 24.94
CA PRO A 162 7.74 -32.09 24.38
C PRO A 162 7.88 -33.13 25.49
N LYS A 163 6.76 -33.80 25.83
CA LYS A 163 6.76 -34.86 26.86
C LYS A 163 7.98 -35.73 26.57
N PRO A 164 8.87 -35.96 27.56
CA PRO A 164 9.92 -36.94 27.43
C PRO A 164 9.29 -38.21 26.85
N PRO A 165 9.88 -38.82 25.80
CA PRO A 165 9.32 -40.01 25.19
C PRO A 165 8.96 -40.98 26.30
N GLU A 166 7.69 -41.35 26.32
CA GLU A 166 7.12 -42.25 27.32
C GLU A 166 8.05 -43.47 27.38
N PRO A 167 8.61 -43.82 28.56
CA PRO A 167 9.48 -44.97 28.67
C PRO A 167 8.71 -46.16 28.12
N ALA A 168 9.31 -46.81 27.12
CA ALA A 168 8.73 -47.96 26.45
C ALA A 168 8.15 -48.90 27.51
N PRO A 169 6.90 -49.38 27.34
CA PRO A 169 6.26 -50.22 28.33
C PRO A 169 7.20 -51.35 28.69
N ALA A 170 7.49 -51.46 29.99
CA ALA A 170 8.27 -52.56 30.54
C ALA A 170 7.66 -53.86 30.00
N ALA A 171 8.46 -54.58 29.22
CA ALA A 171 8.11 -55.88 28.71
C ALA A 171 7.65 -56.73 29.89
N VAL A 172 6.38 -57.13 29.83
CA VAL A 172 5.84 -58.14 30.72
C VAL A 172 6.71 -59.38 30.54
N ASP A 173 7.33 -59.81 31.63
CA ASP A 173 8.07 -61.06 31.71
C ASP A 173 7.17 -62.21 31.21
N ASP A 174 7.55 -62.78 30.07
CA ASP A 174 7.04 -64.05 29.56
C ASP A 174 8.07 -65.14 29.93
N PRO A 175 7.86 -65.91 31.01
CA PRO A 175 8.75 -67.00 31.38
C PRO A 175 8.33 -68.25 30.58
N GLY A 176 8.85 -68.37 29.36
CA GLY A 176 8.38 -69.42 28.45
C GLY A 176 9.31 -69.81 27.33
N ALA A 177 10.50 -70.32 27.67
CA ALA A 177 11.36 -71.17 26.83
C ALA A 177 11.93 -70.55 25.53
N SER A 178 13.21 -70.16 25.51
CA SER A 178 14.38 -71.04 25.32
C SER A 178 14.54 -71.55 23.87
N LEU A 179 15.79 -71.42 23.41
CA LEU A 179 16.38 -71.87 22.14
C LEU A 179 16.09 -70.96 20.94
N LEU A 180 17.06 -70.11 20.58
CA LEU A 180 17.72 -70.15 19.26
C LEU A 180 18.92 -69.18 19.21
N ALA A 181 20.00 -69.71 18.65
CA ALA A 181 21.32 -69.12 18.44
C ALA A 181 21.31 -67.86 17.54
N PRO A 182 22.40 -67.06 17.50
CA PRO A 182 22.45 -65.83 16.72
C PRO A 182 22.45 -66.12 15.22
N VAL A 183 21.33 -65.85 14.57
CA VAL A 183 21.24 -65.84 13.10
C VAL A 183 21.96 -64.60 12.60
N ARG A 184 23.09 -64.84 11.93
CA ARG A 184 23.82 -63.88 11.10
C ARG A 184 22.85 -63.07 10.20
N PRO A 185 23.10 -61.78 9.96
CA PRO A 185 22.35 -61.03 8.97
C PRO A 185 22.46 -61.74 7.61
N PRO A 186 21.35 -61.90 6.86
CA PRO A 186 21.41 -62.45 5.52
C PRO A 186 22.28 -61.53 4.66
N SER A 187 23.35 -62.11 4.15
CA SER A 187 24.13 -61.57 3.05
C SER A 187 23.18 -61.01 2.00
N THR A 188 23.34 -59.72 1.72
CA THR A 188 22.82 -59.06 0.53
C THR A 188 22.99 -60.00 -0.67
N PRO A 189 21.91 -60.33 -1.42
CA PRO A 189 22.07 -61.05 -2.66
C PRO A 189 22.99 -60.24 -3.58
N PRO A 190 23.86 -60.91 -4.36
CA PRO A 190 24.70 -60.22 -5.33
C PRO A 190 23.79 -59.41 -6.24
N VAL A 191 24.05 -58.11 -6.29
CA VAL A 191 23.59 -57.22 -7.36
C VAL A 191 23.76 -58.00 -8.68
N PRO A 192 22.69 -58.29 -9.43
CA PRO A 192 22.86 -58.87 -10.76
C PRO A 192 23.79 -57.92 -11.51
N ALA A 193 24.90 -58.49 -12.01
CA ALA A 193 25.91 -57.78 -12.76
C ALA A 193 25.23 -56.73 -13.62
N ALA A 194 25.61 -55.47 -13.41
CA ALA A 194 25.16 -54.35 -14.18
C ALA A 194 25.09 -54.80 -15.63
N VAL A 195 23.87 -54.90 -16.16
CA VAL A 195 23.68 -54.91 -17.60
C VAL A 195 24.25 -53.57 -18.00
N THR A 196 25.50 -53.58 -18.42
CA THR A 196 26.13 -52.49 -19.15
C THR A 196 25.09 -52.13 -20.20
N PRO A 197 24.42 -50.97 -20.12
CA PRO A 197 23.68 -50.51 -21.29
C PRO A 197 24.71 -50.54 -22.40
N ALA A 198 24.44 -51.33 -23.44
CA ALA A 198 25.25 -51.36 -24.64
C ALA A 198 25.57 -49.89 -24.97
N PRO A 199 26.83 -49.54 -25.27
CA PRO A 199 27.21 -48.16 -25.53
C PRO A 199 26.23 -47.63 -26.58
N GLU A 200 25.30 -46.78 -26.15
CA GLU A 200 24.46 -46.01 -27.04
C GLU A 200 25.45 -45.34 -27.96
N LYS A 201 25.45 -45.78 -29.23
CA LYS A 201 26.31 -45.21 -30.26
C LYS A 201 26.26 -43.69 -30.06
N PRO A 202 27.42 -43.01 -29.92
CA PRO A 202 27.45 -41.56 -29.83
C PRO A 202 26.57 -41.03 -30.95
N VAL A 203 25.42 -40.46 -30.59
CA VAL A 203 24.52 -39.88 -31.58
C VAL A 203 25.33 -38.79 -32.22
N GLU A 204 25.73 -39.04 -33.46
CA GLU A 204 26.52 -38.14 -34.28
C GLU A 204 25.83 -36.77 -34.21
N PRO A 205 26.52 -35.68 -33.83
CA PRO A 205 25.89 -34.39 -33.61
C PRO A 205 25.17 -34.00 -34.90
N ALA A 206 23.83 -34.00 -34.85
CA ALA A 206 23.00 -33.69 -35.99
C ALA A 206 23.45 -32.34 -36.57
N LYS A 207 23.68 -32.31 -37.88
CA LYS A 207 24.11 -31.12 -38.61
C LYS A 207 23.22 -29.93 -38.19
N PRO A 208 23.80 -28.75 -37.86
CA PRO A 208 23.02 -27.60 -37.45
C PRO A 208 22.02 -27.24 -38.54
N LYS A 209 20.74 -27.17 -38.18
CA LYS A 209 19.65 -26.80 -39.09
C LYS A 209 19.80 -25.36 -39.55
N THR A 210 19.38 -25.08 -40.78
CA THR A 210 19.35 -23.71 -41.31
C THR A 210 18.19 -22.91 -40.70
N PRO A 211 18.24 -21.56 -40.67
CA PRO A 211 17.12 -20.76 -40.18
C PRO A 211 15.80 -21.02 -40.92
N GLU A 212 15.85 -21.34 -42.21
CA GLU A 212 14.67 -21.67 -43.03
C GLU A 212 14.04 -22.99 -42.62
N GLU A 213 14.86 -24.02 -42.37
CA GLU A 213 14.41 -25.30 -41.83
C GLU A 213 13.77 -25.13 -40.44
N LEU A 214 14.36 -24.30 -39.58
CA LEU A 214 13.81 -24.01 -38.25
C LEU A 214 12.48 -23.26 -38.34
N ILE A 215 12.33 -22.31 -39.28
CA ILE A 215 11.05 -21.63 -39.52
C ILE A 215 9.99 -22.64 -40.01
N ALA A 216 10.36 -23.58 -40.87
CA ALA A 216 9.46 -24.64 -41.31
C ALA A 216 9.04 -25.56 -40.14
N ASP A 217 9.98 -25.91 -39.25
CA ASP A 217 9.73 -26.75 -38.07
C ASP A 217 8.75 -26.10 -37.07
N LEU A 218 8.60 -24.77 -37.05
CA LEU A 218 7.55 -24.10 -36.25
C LEU A 218 6.14 -24.51 -36.70
N GLY A 219 5.97 -24.93 -37.96
CA GLY A 219 4.71 -25.43 -38.51
C GLY A 219 4.45 -26.92 -38.25
N ALA A 220 5.43 -27.66 -37.69
CA ALA A 220 5.33 -29.10 -37.49
C ALA A 220 4.19 -29.47 -36.51
N PRO A 221 3.52 -30.62 -36.70
CA PRO A 221 2.48 -31.08 -35.78
C PRO A 221 3.03 -31.49 -34.41
N GLU A 222 4.28 -31.96 -34.32
CA GLU A 222 4.91 -32.32 -33.05
C GLU A 222 5.34 -31.09 -32.24
N ALA A 223 4.85 -30.96 -31.01
CA ALA A 223 5.21 -29.87 -30.10
C ALA A 223 6.72 -29.84 -29.79
N ALA A 224 7.38 -31.00 -29.71
CA ALA A 224 8.81 -31.08 -29.45
C ALA A 224 9.67 -30.42 -30.54
N LEU A 225 9.28 -30.58 -31.82
CA LEU A 225 9.97 -29.93 -32.94
C LEU A 225 9.77 -28.42 -32.90
N ARG A 226 8.54 -27.96 -32.64
CA ARG A 226 8.23 -26.52 -32.51
C ARG A 226 8.99 -25.87 -31.35
N LEU A 227 9.07 -26.55 -30.21
CA LEU A 227 9.82 -26.11 -29.05
C LEU A 227 11.31 -25.99 -29.40
N SER A 228 11.91 -27.04 -29.98
CA SER A 228 13.33 -27.01 -30.38
C SER A 228 13.62 -25.92 -31.40
N ALA A 229 12.72 -25.72 -32.37
CA ALA A 229 12.84 -24.67 -33.37
C ALA A 229 12.79 -23.27 -32.74
N ALA A 230 11.84 -23.01 -31.85
CA ALA A 230 11.72 -21.75 -31.14
C ALA A 230 12.97 -21.47 -30.28
N GLU A 231 13.49 -22.46 -29.56
CA GLU A 231 14.72 -22.31 -28.76
C GLU A 231 15.95 -22.01 -29.61
N GLN A 232 16.11 -22.69 -30.75
CA GLN A 232 17.24 -22.47 -31.66
C GLN A 232 17.17 -21.09 -32.32
N LEU A 233 16.00 -20.68 -32.79
CA LEU A 233 15.77 -19.33 -33.33
C LEU A 233 15.94 -18.24 -32.26
N GLY A 234 15.68 -18.55 -31.00
CA GLY A 234 15.91 -17.62 -29.88
C GLY A 234 17.37 -17.43 -29.50
N LYS A 235 18.23 -18.43 -29.75
CA LYS A 235 19.69 -18.34 -29.53
C LYS A 235 20.38 -17.48 -30.59
N SER A 236 19.88 -17.55 -31.82
CA SER A 236 20.38 -16.80 -32.97
C SER A 236 19.22 -16.09 -33.66
N PRO A 237 18.78 -14.93 -33.14
CA PRO A 237 17.64 -14.21 -33.70
C PRO A 237 17.94 -13.76 -35.12
N VAL A 238 17.13 -14.25 -36.07
CA VAL A 238 17.20 -13.90 -37.49
C VAL A 238 15.98 -13.02 -37.79
N GLU A 239 16.18 -11.82 -38.35
CA GLU A 239 15.07 -10.88 -38.58
C GLU A 239 13.89 -11.48 -39.35
N THR A 240 14.17 -12.39 -40.29
CA THR A 240 13.15 -13.10 -41.07
C THR A 240 12.24 -14.02 -40.24
N ALA A 241 12.69 -14.46 -39.06
CA ALA A 241 11.93 -15.33 -38.16
C ALA A 241 10.96 -14.57 -37.22
N LEU A 242 11.04 -13.23 -37.13
CA LEU A 242 10.17 -12.43 -36.25
C LEU A 242 8.68 -12.65 -36.54
N VAL A 243 8.28 -12.55 -37.82
CA VAL A 243 6.88 -12.69 -38.23
C VAL A 243 6.39 -14.14 -38.04
N PRO A 244 7.11 -15.18 -38.51
CA PRO A 244 6.73 -16.57 -38.24
C PRO A 244 6.58 -16.91 -36.75
N LEU A 245 7.50 -16.44 -35.90
CA LEU A 245 7.42 -16.68 -34.45
C LEU A 245 6.18 -16.03 -33.84
N ALA A 246 5.86 -14.78 -34.23
CA ALA A 246 4.69 -14.06 -33.74
C ALA A 246 3.37 -14.70 -34.20
N GLU A 247 3.26 -15.07 -35.48
CA GLU A 247 2.09 -15.79 -36.01
C GLU A 247 1.92 -17.17 -35.36
N ARG A 248 3.04 -17.87 -35.10
CA ARG A 248 2.96 -19.15 -34.39
C ARG A 248 2.44 -18.95 -32.97
N LEU A 249 2.95 -17.98 -32.23
CA LEU A 249 2.52 -17.70 -30.86
C LEU A 249 1.02 -17.42 -30.76
N LYS A 250 0.45 -16.70 -31.73
CA LYS A 250 -0.99 -16.42 -31.81
C LYS A 250 -1.86 -17.68 -31.89
N SER A 251 -1.37 -18.75 -32.50
CA SER A 251 -2.12 -20.00 -32.73
C SER A 251 -1.70 -21.16 -31.82
N GLU A 252 -0.65 -21.00 -31.02
CA GLU A 252 -0.09 -22.07 -30.19
C GLU A 252 -0.91 -22.28 -28.91
N SER A 253 -1.16 -23.55 -28.57
CA SER A 253 -1.88 -23.94 -27.36
C SER A 253 -0.98 -24.56 -26.30
N ASP A 254 0.16 -25.14 -26.70
CA ASP A 254 1.10 -25.75 -25.77
C ASP A 254 1.85 -24.68 -24.95
N ALA A 255 1.83 -24.82 -23.62
CA ALA A 255 2.41 -23.84 -22.73
C ALA A 255 3.94 -23.77 -22.80
N GLY A 256 4.60 -24.92 -23.00
CA GLY A 256 6.06 -25.00 -23.14
C GLY A 256 6.52 -24.34 -24.43
N VAL A 257 5.82 -24.60 -25.54
CA VAL A 257 6.09 -23.97 -26.83
C VAL A 257 5.83 -22.46 -26.75
N CYS A 258 4.72 -22.01 -26.15
CA CYS A 258 4.46 -20.58 -25.94
C CYS A 258 5.60 -19.89 -25.17
N ALA A 259 6.08 -20.51 -24.09
CA ALA A 259 7.20 -19.97 -23.31
C ALA A 259 8.48 -19.84 -24.15
N ALA A 260 8.82 -20.88 -24.93
CA ALA A 260 9.97 -20.85 -25.84
C ALA A 260 9.84 -19.77 -26.92
N LEU A 261 8.66 -19.64 -27.53
CA LEU A 261 8.36 -18.58 -28.51
C LEU A 261 8.51 -17.19 -27.90
N GLY A 262 7.97 -16.96 -26.69
CA GLY A 262 8.12 -15.70 -25.98
C GLY A 262 9.59 -15.36 -25.66
N ALA A 263 10.37 -16.36 -25.24
CA ALA A 263 11.80 -16.19 -24.97
C ALA A 263 12.61 -15.85 -26.24
N ALA A 264 12.26 -16.48 -27.37
CA ALA A 264 12.87 -16.23 -28.67
C ALA A 264 12.51 -14.83 -29.18
N LEU A 265 11.22 -14.46 -29.14
CA LEU A 265 10.73 -13.14 -29.52
C LEU A 265 11.39 -12.03 -28.68
N GLY A 266 11.68 -12.27 -27.41
CA GLY A 266 12.38 -11.31 -26.57
C GLY A 266 13.83 -10.99 -26.99
N GLY A 267 14.41 -11.73 -27.95
CA GLY A 267 15.70 -11.40 -28.56
C GLY A 267 15.64 -10.35 -29.67
N TYR A 268 14.45 -9.92 -30.09
CA TYR A 268 14.24 -8.95 -31.15
C TYR A 268 14.04 -7.53 -30.61
N ASP A 269 14.19 -6.55 -31.49
CA ASP A 269 13.89 -5.14 -31.16
C ASP A 269 12.43 -4.97 -30.71
N GLY A 270 12.24 -4.30 -29.58
CA GLY A 270 10.92 -4.11 -28.98
C GLY A 270 9.97 -3.26 -29.83
N ALA A 271 10.49 -2.32 -30.63
CA ALA A 271 9.64 -1.52 -31.52
C ALA A 271 9.17 -2.34 -32.73
N ALA A 272 10.00 -3.24 -33.25
CA ALA A 272 9.61 -4.21 -34.26
C ALA A 272 8.56 -5.20 -33.72
N LEU A 273 8.73 -5.71 -32.50
CA LEU A 273 7.74 -6.56 -31.82
C LEU A 273 6.39 -5.85 -31.67
N ALA A 274 6.37 -4.63 -31.15
CA ALA A 274 5.12 -3.90 -30.89
C ALA A 274 4.29 -3.60 -32.15
N LYS A 275 4.92 -3.64 -33.34
CA LYS A 275 4.24 -3.48 -34.64
C LYS A 275 3.56 -4.77 -35.12
N GLN A 276 3.92 -5.94 -34.59
CA GLN A 276 3.36 -7.21 -35.02
C GLN A 276 1.90 -7.35 -34.58
N ALA A 277 0.98 -7.43 -35.56
CA ALA A 277 -0.44 -7.63 -35.29
C ALA A 277 -0.70 -8.95 -34.56
N ALA A 278 0.06 -10.00 -34.91
CA ALA A 278 -0.05 -11.30 -34.26
C ALA A 278 0.20 -11.27 -32.75
N LEU A 279 1.11 -10.43 -32.26
CA LEU A 279 1.36 -10.28 -30.82
C LEU A 279 0.21 -9.58 -30.08
N LYS A 280 -0.44 -8.61 -30.73
CA LYS A 280 -1.63 -7.95 -30.18
C LYS A 280 -2.80 -8.93 -30.05
N GLU A 281 -2.95 -9.84 -30.99
CA GLU A 281 -3.96 -10.90 -30.92
C GLU A 281 -3.58 -11.98 -29.92
N ALA A 282 -2.31 -12.40 -29.85
CA ALA A 282 -1.83 -13.33 -28.83
C ALA A 282 -2.03 -12.80 -27.40
N ALA A 283 -1.92 -11.48 -27.19
CA ALA A 283 -2.20 -10.84 -25.90
C ALA A 283 -3.68 -10.91 -25.47
N LYS A 284 -4.60 -11.25 -26.39
CA LYS A 284 -6.02 -11.50 -26.10
C LYS A 284 -6.35 -13.00 -25.98
N GLY A 285 -5.37 -13.85 -26.25
CA GLY A 285 -5.55 -15.29 -26.34
C GLY A 285 -5.50 -16.00 -24.98
N SER A 286 -4.99 -17.23 -24.98
CA SER A 286 -4.89 -18.08 -23.79
C SER A 286 -3.87 -17.56 -22.78
N ASP A 287 -3.97 -17.99 -21.51
CA ASP A 287 -3.02 -17.58 -20.46
C ASP A 287 -1.54 -17.85 -20.83
N PRO A 288 -1.17 -19.01 -21.42
CA PRO A 288 0.20 -19.22 -21.91
C PRO A 288 0.64 -18.22 -22.99
N GLN A 289 -0.25 -17.87 -23.91
CA GLN A 289 0.04 -16.88 -24.96
C GLN A 289 0.27 -15.49 -24.36
N LYS A 290 -0.61 -15.08 -23.44
CA LYS A 290 -0.49 -13.80 -22.70
C LYS A 290 0.83 -13.73 -21.94
N ARG A 291 1.20 -14.77 -21.19
CA ARG A 291 2.47 -14.86 -20.45
C ARG A 291 3.68 -14.79 -21.37
N ALA A 292 3.63 -15.45 -22.53
CA ALA A 292 4.69 -15.41 -23.52
C ALA A 292 4.90 -14.00 -24.12
N VAL A 293 3.81 -13.27 -24.40
CA VAL A 293 3.88 -11.86 -24.83
C VAL A 293 4.54 -10.99 -23.75
N ILE A 294 4.13 -11.16 -22.48
CA ILE A 294 4.72 -10.42 -21.35
C ILE A 294 6.22 -10.71 -21.22
N ALA A 295 6.62 -11.99 -21.32
CA ALA A 295 8.02 -12.41 -21.25
C ALA A 295 8.86 -11.82 -22.41
N ALA A 296 8.33 -11.84 -23.63
CA ALA A 296 8.98 -11.25 -24.79
C ALA A 296 9.24 -9.76 -24.59
N VAL A 297 8.22 -9.00 -24.17
CA VAL A 297 8.36 -7.55 -23.92
C VAL A 297 9.29 -7.26 -22.75
N LYS A 298 9.22 -8.04 -21.66
CA LYS A 298 10.13 -7.90 -20.51
C LYS A 298 11.59 -7.97 -20.93
N LYS A 299 11.93 -8.78 -21.94
CA LYS A 299 13.30 -8.90 -22.44
C LYS A 299 13.67 -7.81 -23.47
N ALA A 300 12.75 -7.47 -24.37
CA ALA A 300 13.04 -6.54 -25.48
C ALA A 300 13.16 -5.06 -25.08
N GLY A 301 12.38 -4.58 -24.10
CA GLY A 301 12.64 -3.31 -23.41
C GLY A 301 12.64 -2.01 -24.24
N THR A 302 11.52 -1.67 -24.88
CA THR A 302 11.36 -0.38 -25.60
C THR A 302 10.06 0.32 -25.20
N GLU A 303 9.95 1.64 -25.40
CA GLU A 303 8.71 2.38 -25.12
C GLU A 303 7.49 1.80 -25.87
N PRO A 304 7.56 1.48 -27.19
CA PRO A 304 6.44 0.83 -27.89
C PRO A 304 6.06 -0.52 -27.30
N ALA A 305 7.03 -1.32 -26.84
CA ALA A 305 6.77 -2.60 -26.20
C ALA A 305 6.09 -2.42 -24.82
N CYS A 306 6.57 -1.47 -24.00
CA CYS A 306 5.89 -1.11 -22.75
C CYS A 306 4.46 -0.62 -23.01
N ARG A 307 4.24 0.17 -24.07
CA ARG A 307 2.90 0.62 -24.48
C ARG A 307 1.98 -0.55 -24.84
N LEU A 308 2.49 -1.56 -25.54
CA LEU A 308 1.74 -2.79 -25.81
C LEU A 308 1.26 -3.45 -24.51
N LEU A 309 2.11 -3.57 -23.48
CA LEU A 309 1.69 -4.16 -22.20
C LEU A 309 0.62 -3.33 -21.50
N VAL A 310 0.78 -2.01 -21.49
CA VAL A 310 -0.18 -1.10 -20.86
C VAL A 310 -1.54 -1.17 -21.56
N ASP A 311 -1.57 -1.13 -22.90
CA ASP A 311 -2.80 -1.16 -23.68
C ASP A 311 -3.50 -2.54 -23.62
N ALA A 312 -2.73 -3.64 -23.60
CA ALA A 312 -3.28 -4.99 -23.64
C ALA A 312 -3.71 -5.52 -22.27
N PHE A 313 -3.01 -5.16 -21.18
CA PHE A 313 -3.26 -5.75 -19.86
C PHE A 313 -3.76 -4.73 -18.85
N VAL A 314 -3.14 -3.55 -18.74
CA VAL A 314 -3.53 -2.55 -17.73
C VAL A 314 -4.85 -1.87 -18.12
N ALA A 315 -4.99 -1.46 -19.38
CA ALA A 315 -6.21 -0.82 -19.88
C ALA A 315 -7.42 -1.76 -19.93
N GLN A 316 -7.20 -3.07 -19.87
CA GLN A 316 -8.25 -4.09 -19.84
C GLN A 316 -8.55 -4.60 -18.41
N GLY A 317 -7.77 -4.20 -17.40
CA GLY A 317 -7.96 -4.68 -16.02
C GLY A 317 -7.62 -6.16 -15.82
N GLU A 318 -6.63 -6.69 -16.53
CA GLU A 318 -6.23 -8.10 -16.48
C GLU A 318 -5.50 -8.45 -15.18
N MET A 319 -6.27 -8.64 -14.10
CA MET A 319 -5.78 -8.90 -12.75
C MET A 319 -4.92 -10.17 -12.57
N PRO A 320 -5.21 -11.32 -13.22
CA PRO A 320 -4.43 -12.54 -13.00
C PRO A 320 -2.95 -12.43 -13.38
N LEU A 321 -2.63 -11.54 -14.33
CA LEU A 321 -1.28 -11.34 -14.88
C LEU A 321 -0.61 -10.07 -14.35
N ARG A 322 -1.21 -9.42 -13.34
CA ARG A 322 -0.75 -8.11 -12.88
C ARG A 322 0.69 -8.13 -12.37
N ASN A 323 1.11 -9.23 -11.74
CA ASN A 323 2.45 -9.42 -11.18
C ASN A 323 3.50 -9.50 -12.28
N GLU A 324 3.23 -10.29 -13.31
CA GLU A 324 4.10 -10.47 -14.47
C GLU A 324 4.21 -9.18 -15.27
N VAL A 325 3.09 -8.48 -15.51
CA VAL A 325 3.05 -7.18 -16.17
C VAL A 325 3.83 -6.14 -15.36
N ALA A 326 3.62 -6.06 -14.05
CA ALA A 326 4.33 -5.11 -13.20
C ALA A 326 5.83 -5.39 -13.15
N SER A 327 6.22 -6.66 -13.12
CA SER A 327 7.62 -7.09 -13.20
C SER A 327 8.26 -6.65 -14.53
N ALA A 328 7.54 -6.81 -15.64
CA ALA A 328 8.00 -6.39 -16.96
C ALA A 328 8.14 -4.87 -17.07
N LEU A 329 7.16 -4.11 -16.58
CA LEU A 329 7.18 -2.65 -16.61
C LEU A 329 8.22 -2.07 -15.64
N LYS A 330 8.42 -2.68 -14.47
CA LYS A 330 9.41 -2.24 -13.47
C LYS A 330 10.84 -2.39 -13.99
N LYS A 331 11.13 -3.46 -14.74
CA LYS A 331 12.42 -3.64 -15.42
C LYS A 331 12.73 -2.49 -16.38
N HIS A 332 11.71 -1.91 -17.00
CA HIS A 332 11.81 -0.81 -17.96
C HIS A 332 11.18 0.49 -17.43
N LYS A 333 11.37 0.79 -16.15
CA LYS A 333 10.62 1.84 -15.42
C LYS A 333 10.54 3.18 -16.14
N ALA A 334 11.66 3.68 -16.65
CA ALA A 334 11.71 4.96 -17.36
C ALA A 334 10.86 4.99 -18.65
N LEU A 335 10.77 3.87 -19.35
CA LEU A 335 10.02 3.72 -20.60
C LEU A 335 8.53 3.45 -20.34
N ALA A 336 8.20 2.79 -19.22
CA ALA A 336 6.85 2.40 -18.85
C ALA A 336 5.98 3.58 -18.35
N VAL A 337 6.58 4.60 -17.74
CA VAL A 337 5.82 5.71 -17.13
C VAL A 337 5.01 6.48 -18.15
N LYS A 338 5.57 6.83 -19.31
CA LYS A 338 4.86 7.66 -20.29
C LYS A 338 3.57 6.97 -20.80
N PRO A 339 3.59 5.69 -21.23
CA PRO A 339 2.37 4.96 -21.54
C PRO A 339 1.34 4.92 -20.39
N LEU A 340 1.77 4.71 -19.14
CA LEU A 340 0.88 4.70 -17.98
C LEU A 340 0.25 6.07 -17.73
N LEU A 341 1.01 7.16 -17.87
CA LEU A 341 0.50 8.52 -17.71
C LEU A 341 -0.47 8.89 -18.85
N ASP A 342 -0.22 8.45 -20.07
CA ASP A 342 -1.15 8.60 -21.19
C ASP A 342 -2.47 7.87 -20.90
N LEU A 343 -2.41 6.64 -20.39
CA LEU A 343 -3.60 5.86 -20.01
C LEU A 343 -4.36 6.54 -18.86
N LEU A 344 -3.67 6.98 -17.82
CA LEU A 344 -4.25 7.71 -16.70
C LEU A 344 -5.04 8.95 -17.17
N ARG A 345 -4.47 9.74 -18.09
CA ARG A 345 -5.16 10.93 -18.66
C ARG A 345 -6.38 10.56 -19.50
N LYS A 346 -6.34 9.45 -20.23
CA LYS A 346 -7.47 8.99 -21.08
C LYS A 346 -8.60 8.35 -20.26
N SER A 347 -8.28 7.80 -19.09
CA SER A 347 -9.20 6.99 -18.29
C SER A 347 -9.87 7.76 -17.16
N GLN A 348 -9.99 9.09 -17.23
CA GLN A 348 -10.57 9.92 -16.15
C GLN A 348 -11.99 9.50 -15.73
N ASN A 349 -12.74 8.85 -16.61
CA ASN A 349 -14.10 8.35 -16.34
C ASN A 349 -14.15 6.86 -15.94
N LYS A 350 -13.00 6.21 -15.73
CA LYS A 350 -12.87 4.78 -15.43
C LYS A 350 -12.07 4.59 -14.13
N PRO A 351 -12.71 4.67 -12.96
CA PRO A 351 -12.02 4.71 -11.67
C PRO A 351 -11.14 3.48 -11.44
N ASP A 352 -11.55 2.29 -11.87
CA ASP A 352 -10.76 1.05 -11.73
C ASP A 352 -9.42 1.14 -12.48
N ILE A 353 -9.45 1.64 -13.73
CA ILE A 353 -8.24 1.79 -14.54
C ILE A 353 -7.34 2.89 -13.98
N LEU A 354 -7.92 3.99 -13.46
CA LEU A 354 -7.14 5.03 -12.78
C LEU A 354 -6.44 4.46 -11.56
N ALA A 355 -7.16 3.72 -10.73
CA ALA A 355 -6.62 3.07 -9.54
C ALA A 355 -5.44 2.16 -9.90
N ASP A 356 -5.59 1.32 -10.93
CA ASP A 356 -4.52 0.44 -11.37
C ASP A 356 -3.32 1.20 -11.93
N CYS A 357 -3.54 2.23 -12.76
CA CYS A 357 -2.44 3.08 -13.24
C CYS A 357 -1.62 3.67 -12.09
N VAL A 358 -2.28 4.17 -11.04
CA VAL A 358 -1.60 4.71 -9.85
C VAL A 358 -0.82 3.62 -9.11
N LYS A 359 -1.40 2.43 -8.93
CA LYS A 359 -0.71 1.29 -8.30
C LYS A 359 0.54 0.89 -9.08
N TYR A 360 0.43 0.76 -10.40
CA TYR A 360 1.56 0.45 -11.29
C TYR A 360 2.65 1.51 -11.20
N LEU A 361 2.31 2.81 -11.25
CA LEU A 361 3.29 3.89 -11.13
C LEU A 361 4.07 3.81 -9.81
N GLY A 362 3.39 3.51 -8.69
CA GLY A 362 4.06 3.34 -7.40
C GLY A 362 4.94 2.08 -7.32
N ILE A 363 4.49 0.95 -7.87
CA ILE A 363 5.25 -0.33 -7.87
C ILE A 363 6.49 -0.23 -8.76
N ILE A 364 6.33 0.32 -9.97
CA ILE A 364 7.41 0.57 -10.91
C ILE A 364 8.42 1.53 -10.29
N GLY A 365 7.93 2.54 -9.56
CA GLY A 365 8.78 3.32 -8.69
C GLY A 365 9.67 4.32 -9.40
N GLU A 366 9.31 4.72 -10.63
CA GLU A 366 10.05 5.73 -11.36
C GLU A 366 9.94 7.09 -10.66
N SER A 367 11.09 7.74 -10.52
CA SER A 367 11.28 8.81 -9.56
C SER A 367 11.11 10.21 -10.13
N ARG A 368 11.24 10.41 -11.44
CA ARG A 368 11.32 11.75 -12.02
C ARG A 368 9.98 12.26 -12.50
N THR A 369 9.24 11.44 -13.24
CA THR A 369 8.04 11.87 -13.96
C THR A 369 6.77 11.47 -13.23
N ALA A 370 6.72 10.24 -12.71
CA ALA A 370 5.53 9.72 -12.03
C ALA A 370 5.08 10.61 -10.84
N PRO A 371 5.97 11.07 -9.93
CA PRO A 371 5.55 11.86 -8.77
C PRO A 371 4.87 13.18 -9.14
N GLN A 372 5.31 13.83 -10.22
CA GLN A 372 4.76 15.13 -10.66
C GLN A 372 3.26 15.05 -10.98
N VAL A 373 2.81 13.88 -11.45
CA VAL A 373 1.40 13.63 -11.76
C VAL A 373 0.66 13.06 -10.55
N VAL A 374 1.26 12.08 -9.86
CA VAL A 374 0.61 11.38 -8.73
C VAL A 374 0.31 12.33 -7.55
N VAL A 375 1.15 13.34 -7.30
CA VAL A 375 0.89 14.34 -6.24
C VAL A 375 -0.45 15.07 -6.43
N ARG A 376 -0.88 15.30 -7.67
CA ARG A 376 -2.18 15.95 -7.95
C ARG A 376 -3.37 15.05 -7.59
N LEU A 377 -3.16 13.74 -7.54
CA LEU A 377 -4.17 12.75 -7.16
C LEU A 377 -4.35 12.63 -5.64
N LEU A 378 -3.64 13.46 -4.86
CA LEU A 378 -3.94 13.63 -3.43
C LEU A 378 -5.24 14.42 -3.19
N GLU A 379 -5.74 15.12 -4.22
CA GLU A 379 -6.96 15.91 -4.12
C GLU A 379 -8.24 15.05 -4.13
N PRO A 380 -8.49 14.19 -5.13
CA PRO A 380 -9.73 13.42 -5.18
C PRO A 380 -9.73 12.37 -4.06
N ASP A 381 -10.81 12.34 -3.27
CA ASP A 381 -10.96 11.43 -2.13
C ASP A 381 -10.72 9.96 -2.52
N GLU A 382 -11.29 9.55 -3.66
CA GLU A 382 -11.26 8.17 -4.17
C GLU A 382 -9.85 7.68 -4.50
N LEU A 383 -8.97 8.56 -5.01
CA LEU A 383 -7.62 8.20 -5.44
C LEU A 383 -6.54 8.55 -4.41
N ARG A 384 -6.87 9.36 -3.40
CA ARG A 384 -5.92 9.87 -2.43
C ARG A 384 -5.14 8.77 -1.73
N ASN A 385 -5.82 7.73 -1.24
CA ASN A 385 -5.18 6.62 -0.55
C ASN A 385 -4.17 5.88 -1.45
N LEU A 386 -4.56 5.64 -2.70
CA LEU A 386 -3.69 4.99 -3.69
C LEU A 386 -2.49 5.89 -4.04
N ALA A 387 -2.72 7.19 -4.21
CA ALA A 387 -1.67 8.17 -4.48
C ALA A 387 -0.68 8.26 -3.30
N LEU A 388 -1.15 8.25 -2.05
CA LEU A 388 -0.28 8.21 -0.87
C LEU A 388 0.59 6.96 -0.85
N HIS A 389 0.02 5.77 -1.10
CA HIS A 389 0.78 4.53 -1.21
C HIS A 389 1.80 4.57 -2.33
N ALA A 390 1.40 5.03 -3.52
CA ALA A 390 2.28 5.11 -4.67
C ALA A 390 3.46 6.05 -4.40
N LEU A 391 3.22 7.22 -3.80
CA LEU A 391 4.28 8.17 -3.45
C LEU A 391 5.21 7.61 -2.35
N ARG A 392 4.66 6.91 -1.35
CA ARG A 392 5.47 6.22 -0.33
C ARG A 392 6.34 5.12 -0.93
N LYS A 393 5.79 4.36 -1.88
CA LYS A 393 6.57 3.36 -2.60
C LYS A 393 7.64 4.00 -3.46
N ILE A 394 7.40 5.13 -4.12
CA ILE A 394 8.43 5.85 -4.90
C ILE A 394 9.56 6.37 -4.00
N ASP A 395 9.26 6.68 -2.74
CA ASP A 395 10.20 7.09 -1.68
C ASP A 395 10.73 8.53 -1.83
N LYS A 396 11.84 8.89 -1.18
CA LYS A 396 12.45 10.23 -1.16
C LYS A 396 12.53 10.97 -2.51
N PRO A 397 12.67 10.34 -3.68
CA PRO A 397 12.64 11.08 -4.94
C PRO A 397 11.34 11.84 -5.22
N VAL A 398 10.25 11.59 -4.48
CA VAL A 398 9.02 12.39 -4.60
C VAL A 398 9.13 13.79 -3.98
N ILE A 399 10.13 14.07 -3.14
CA ILE A 399 10.25 15.32 -2.38
C ILE A 399 10.15 16.57 -3.27
N PRO A 400 10.87 16.70 -4.40
CA PRO A 400 10.76 17.85 -5.28
C PRO A 400 9.33 18.06 -5.79
N ALA A 401 8.63 16.98 -6.16
CA ALA A 401 7.27 17.07 -6.65
C ALA A 401 6.29 17.50 -5.55
N LEU A 402 6.47 17.02 -4.31
CA LEU A 402 5.67 17.46 -3.16
C LEU A 402 5.87 18.95 -2.86
N ILE A 403 7.10 19.47 -2.97
CA ILE A 403 7.39 20.89 -2.76
C ILE A 403 6.82 21.74 -3.88
N GLN A 404 7.02 21.33 -5.14
CA GLN A 404 6.68 22.13 -6.32
C GLN A 404 5.18 22.09 -6.66
N TYR A 405 4.54 20.94 -6.50
CA TYR A 405 3.15 20.74 -6.91
C TYR A 405 2.20 20.48 -5.74
N GLY A 406 2.71 19.90 -4.65
CA GLY A 406 1.90 19.52 -3.49
C GLY A 406 1.57 20.68 -2.56
N LEU A 407 2.61 21.34 -2.04
CA LEU A 407 2.44 22.46 -1.08
C LEU A 407 1.71 23.69 -1.67
N PRO A 408 1.92 24.08 -2.93
CA PRO A 408 1.16 25.17 -3.55
C PRO A 408 -0.28 24.79 -3.92
N GLY A 409 -0.63 23.50 -3.83
CA GLY A 409 -1.96 23.01 -4.15
C GLY A 409 -3.05 23.46 -3.17
N SER A 410 -4.21 22.82 -3.34
CA SER A 410 -5.37 22.89 -2.44
C SER A 410 -5.00 22.56 -0.98
N THR A 411 -5.93 22.83 -0.06
CA THR A 411 -5.76 22.52 1.37
C THR A 411 -5.45 21.05 1.62
N HIS A 412 -6.17 20.12 0.98
CA HIS A 412 -5.94 18.69 1.15
C HIS A 412 -4.58 18.28 0.58
N CYS A 413 -4.28 18.63 -0.67
CA CYS A 413 -3.00 18.31 -1.31
C CYS A 413 -1.82 18.83 -0.49
N ARG A 414 -1.92 20.06 0.05
CA ARG A 414 -0.92 20.67 0.92
C ARG A 414 -0.74 19.93 2.24
N GLN A 415 -1.83 19.57 2.92
CA GLN A 415 -1.78 18.83 4.19
C GLN A 415 -1.11 17.47 4.01
N TRP A 416 -1.52 16.70 3.00
CA TRP A 416 -0.95 15.39 2.70
C TRP A 416 0.49 15.46 2.21
N SER A 417 0.82 16.48 1.42
CA SER A 417 2.21 16.70 0.98
C SER A 417 3.11 17.06 2.15
N GLY A 418 2.67 17.93 3.06
CA GLY A 418 3.40 18.24 4.29
C GLY A 418 3.58 17.00 5.18
N TRP A 419 2.58 16.12 5.24
CA TRP A 419 2.69 14.85 5.97
C TRP A 419 3.73 13.92 5.35
N LEU A 420 3.70 13.72 4.03
CA LEU A 420 4.69 12.91 3.32
C LEU A 420 6.11 13.48 3.46
N LEU A 421 6.27 14.81 3.38
CA LEU A 421 7.56 15.46 3.58
C LEU A 421 8.13 15.16 4.98
N ARG A 422 7.31 15.24 6.03
CA ARG A 422 7.74 14.82 7.38
C ARG A 422 8.12 13.35 7.44
N TYR A 423 7.36 12.48 6.79
CA TYR A 423 7.66 11.04 6.72
C TYR A 423 9.03 10.77 6.08
N PHE A 424 9.33 11.37 4.94
CA PHE A 424 10.60 11.12 4.22
C PHE A 424 11.82 11.78 4.85
N THR A 425 11.62 12.93 5.50
CA THR A 425 12.72 13.73 6.06
C THR A 425 12.97 13.46 7.54
N GLY A 426 12.00 12.86 8.24
CA GLY A 426 12.02 12.70 9.70
C GLY A 426 11.85 14.03 10.46
N MET A 427 11.64 15.15 9.77
CA MET A 427 11.43 16.44 10.41
C MET A 427 10.07 16.48 11.11
N THR A 428 10.04 16.97 12.33
CA THR A 428 8.80 17.15 13.12
C THR A 428 8.16 18.52 12.90
N THR A 429 8.77 19.38 12.07
CA THR A 429 8.25 20.72 11.80
C THR A 429 6.84 20.65 11.22
N THR A 430 5.90 21.32 11.86
CA THR A 430 4.50 21.45 11.39
C THR A 430 4.36 22.40 10.20
N SER A 431 5.46 23.04 9.81
CA SER A 431 5.50 24.01 8.72
C SER A 431 4.99 23.42 7.41
N GLN A 432 4.01 24.10 6.84
CA GLN A 432 3.53 23.88 5.48
C GLN A 432 4.14 24.92 4.51
N ASN A 433 5.16 25.64 4.95
CA ASN A 433 5.81 26.69 4.17
C ASN A 433 6.72 26.07 3.10
N ALA A 434 6.35 26.24 1.83
CA ALA A 434 7.12 25.73 0.70
C ALA A 434 8.58 26.25 0.67
N ALA A 435 8.84 27.46 1.16
CA ALA A 435 10.19 28.04 1.18
C ALA A 435 11.13 27.29 2.13
N GLU A 436 10.63 26.86 3.29
CA GLU A 436 11.42 26.09 4.27
C GLU A 436 11.76 24.71 3.73
N TRP A 437 10.79 24.03 3.13
CA TRP A 437 11.02 22.74 2.48
C TRP A 437 11.95 22.84 1.27
N ALA A 438 11.86 23.92 0.49
CA ALA A 438 12.79 24.19 -0.60
C ALA A 438 14.22 24.44 -0.09
N ALA A 439 14.40 25.15 1.02
CA ALA A 439 15.69 25.33 1.66
C ALA A 439 16.26 24.01 2.17
N TRP A 440 15.43 23.18 2.81
CA TRP A 440 15.83 21.84 3.22
C TRP A 440 16.25 20.98 2.03
N TRP A 441 15.46 20.97 0.95
CA TRP A 441 15.78 20.22 -0.27
C TRP A 441 17.12 20.67 -0.84
N LYS A 442 17.35 21.99 -0.97
CA LYS A 442 18.62 22.53 -1.47
C LYS A 442 19.83 22.07 -0.64
N ALA A 443 19.67 21.94 0.69
CA ALA A 443 20.71 21.46 1.59
C ALA A 443 20.96 19.94 1.48
N ASN A 444 19.93 19.14 1.16
CA ASN A 444 19.98 17.67 1.23
C ASN A 444 19.94 16.96 -0.14
N MET A 445 19.67 17.68 -1.23
CA MET A 445 19.45 17.13 -2.58
C MET A 445 20.57 16.18 -3.02
N ARG A 446 21.84 16.56 -2.82
CA ARG A 446 22.98 15.71 -3.21
C ARG A 446 22.97 14.36 -2.50
N SER A 447 22.57 14.33 -1.22
CA SER A 447 22.50 13.09 -0.46
C SER A 447 21.35 12.22 -0.96
N VAL A 448 20.18 12.82 -1.20
CA VAL A 448 19.00 12.09 -1.70
C VAL A 448 19.26 11.53 -3.10
N GLU A 449 19.83 12.32 -4.01
CA GLU A 449 20.18 11.85 -5.35
C GLU A 449 21.27 10.77 -5.34
N ALA A 450 22.22 10.82 -4.40
CA ALA A 450 23.25 9.79 -4.28
C ALA A 450 22.65 8.47 -3.80
N GLU A 451 21.72 8.52 -2.84
CA GLU A 451 20.95 7.37 -2.38
C GLU A 451 20.08 6.81 -3.52
N GLU A 452 19.36 7.66 -4.24
CA GLU A 452 18.57 7.28 -5.42
C GLU A 452 19.42 6.60 -6.49
N ARG A 453 20.59 7.17 -6.85
CA ARG A 453 21.50 6.54 -7.82
C ARG A 453 21.99 5.17 -7.36
N LYS A 454 22.23 4.99 -6.06
CA LYS A 454 22.60 3.70 -5.49
C LYS A 454 21.48 2.68 -5.66
N TRP A 455 20.23 3.10 -5.42
CA TRP A 455 19.05 2.29 -5.64
C TRP A 455 18.83 1.98 -7.11
N ASP A 456 18.92 2.96 -8.01
CA ASP A 456 18.80 2.76 -9.46
C ASP A 456 19.82 1.75 -9.99
N LYS A 457 21.05 1.79 -9.46
CA LYS A 457 22.07 0.80 -9.81
C LYS A 457 21.69 -0.59 -9.31
N ALA A 458 21.29 -0.72 -8.04
CA ALA A 458 20.83 -1.98 -7.48
C ALA A 458 19.58 -2.51 -8.21
N ASP A 459 18.72 -1.59 -8.67
CA ASP A 459 17.54 -1.88 -9.46
C ASP A 459 17.90 -2.43 -10.83
N ALA A 460 18.86 -1.83 -11.53
CA ALA A 460 19.30 -2.30 -12.83
C ALA A 460 19.86 -3.74 -12.79
N ASP A 461 20.46 -4.12 -11.65
CA ASP A 461 21.10 -5.43 -11.47
C ASP A 461 20.11 -6.55 -11.07
N CYS A 462 18.87 -6.21 -10.68
CA CYS A 462 17.87 -7.18 -10.21
C CYS A 462 16.82 -7.51 -11.29
N ASP A 463 16.49 -8.79 -11.48
CA ASP A 463 15.28 -9.19 -12.23
C ASP A 463 14.08 -9.06 -11.29
N TRP A 464 13.61 -7.81 -11.10
CA TRP A 464 12.54 -7.48 -10.16
C TRP A 464 11.30 -8.35 -10.38
N LEU A 465 11.10 -9.29 -9.46
CA LEU A 465 9.87 -10.05 -9.34
C LEU A 465 8.91 -9.24 -8.47
N VAL A 466 7.85 -8.74 -9.08
CA VAL A 466 6.72 -8.15 -8.35
C VAL A 466 5.80 -9.29 -7.93
N ASP A 467 5.42 -9.33 -6.66
CA ASP A 467 4.52 -10.35 -6.12
C ASP A 467 3.31 -9.72 -5.41
N ASN A 468 2.38 -10.57 -4.93
CA ASN A 468 1.15 -10.11 -4.29
C ASN A 468 1.39 -9.20 -3.06
N ARG A 469 2.56 -9.24 -2.43
CA ARG A 469 2.88 -8.36 -1.29
C ARG A 469 3.11 -6.92 -1.73
N ASP A 470 3.69 -6.71 -2.92
CA ASP A 470 3.83 -5.37 -3.48
C ASP A 470 2.46 -4.69 -3.67
N TRP A 471 1.43 -5.49 -3.96
CA TRP A 471 0.04 -5.04 -4.10
C TRP A 471 -0.69 -4.89 -2.78
N SER A 472 -0.40 -5.78 -1.81
CA SER A 472 -1.12 -5.84 -0.53
C SER A 472 -1.12 -4.53 0.25
N GLU A 473 -0.08 -3.71 0.09
CA GLU A 473 -0.06 -2.38 0.72
C GLU A 473 -1.20 -1.50 0.21
N TYR A 474 -1.57 -1.56 -1.08
CA TYR A 474 -2.69 -0.80 -1.63
C TYR A 474 -4.06 -1.26 -1.14
N ASP A 475 -4.15 -2.49 -0.62
CA ASP A 475 -5.37 -3.03 -0.01
C ASP A 475 -5.52 -2.56 1.46
N LEU A 476 -4.48 -1.92 2.03
CA LEU A 476 -4.52 -1.33 3.36
C LEU A 476 -5.00 0.12 3.31
N ASP A 477 -5.97 0.47 4.15
CA ASP A 477 -6.37 1.87 4.33
C ASP A 477 -5.25 2.66 5.06
N ILE A 478 -4.62 3.60 4.35
CA ILE A 478 -3.65 4.53 4.96
C ILE A 478 -4.36 5.49 5.90
N VAL A 479 -5.53 6.01 5.53
CA VAL A 479 -6.18 7.09 6.30
C VAL A 479 -6.61 6.62 7.68
N GLY A 480 -7.11 5.38 7.79
CA GLY A 480 -7.36 4.72 9.08
C GLY A 480 -6.12 4.64 9.98
N ASN A 481 -4.94 4.40 9.40
CA ASN A 481 -3.67 4.32 10.12
C ASN A 481 -3.01 5.69 10.37
N VAL A 482 -3.16 6.66 9.47
CA VAL A 482 -2.58 8.01 9.61
C VAL A 482 -3.32 8.83 10.66
N ARG A 483 -4.64 8.64 10.84
CA ARG A 483 -5.35 9.20 12.01
C ARG A 483 -4.75 8.71 13.35
N MET A 484 -4.11 7.53 13.38
CA MET A 484 -3.37 7.07 14.56
C MET A 484 -1.95 7.66 14.65
N LEU A 485 -1.26 7.88 13.53
CA LEU A 485 0.15 8.32 13.50
C LEU A 485 0.34 9.84 13.58
N ALA A 486 -0.63 10.65 13.12
CA ALA A 486 -0.59 12.10 13.25
C ALA A 486 -0.60 12.60 14.71
N TRP A 487 -0.89 11.72 15.67
CA TRP A 487 -0.93 12.01 17.12
C TRP A 487 0.27 11.46 17.91
N PHE A 488 1.16 10.66 17.30
CA PHE A 488 2.29 10.05 18.02
C PHE A 488 3.57 9.99 17.15
N PRO A 489 4.52 10.94 17.33
CA PRO A 489 5.78 10.97 16.56
C PRO A 489 6.75 9.81 16.88
N GLY A 490 6.50 9.02 17.93
CA GLY A 490 7.50 8.11 18.51
C GLY A 490 7.55 6.67 17.99
N ARG A 491 6.71 6.26 17.02
CA ARG A 491 6.60 4.84 16.60
C ARG A 491 7.01 4.53 15.15
N MET A 492 7.71 5.44 14.47
CA MET A 492 8.06 5.27 13.04
C MET A 492 9.16 4.22 12.73
N SER A 493 9.77 3.57 13.74
CA SER A 493 10.92 2.67 13.50
C SER A 493 10.57 1.29 12.91
N VAL A 494 9.29 0.88 12.85
CA VAL A 494 8.93 -0.51 12.51
C VAL A 494 8.56 -0.70 11.03
N TYR A 495 8.41 0.37 10.25
CA TYR A 495 8.14 0.31 8.81
C TYR A 495 9.36 0.82 8.03
N GLN A 496 10.51 0.16 8.19
CA GLN A 496 11.61 0.32 7.23
C GLN A 496 11.19 -0.32 5.89
N SER A 497 11.33 0.50 4.84
CA SER A 497 10.99 0.30 3.43
C SER A 497 10.93 -1.15 2.94
N SER A 498 9.80 -1.53 2.34
CA SER A 498 9.63 -2.78 1.57
C SER A 498 10.50 -2.83 0.31
N ARG A 499 11.21 -1.75 -0.02
CA ARG A 499 12.32 -1.77 -0.98
C ARG A 499 13.62 -2.21 -0.31
N GLY A 500 13.89 -3.53 -0.31
CA GLY A 500 15.27 -4.02 -0.32
C GLY A 500 15.66 -5.07 0.70
N ARG A 501 15.43 -6.34 0.37
CA ARG A 501 16.55 -7.28 0.29
C ARG A 501 16.46 -8.00 -1.06
N PRO A 502 17.53 -8.04 -1.88
CA PRO A 502 17.60 -8.99 -2.97
C PRO A 502 17.49 -10.39 -2.36
N ARG A 503 16.38 -11.07 -2.64
CA ARG A 503 16.14 -12.44 -2.19
C ARG A 503 16.70 -13.36 -3.27
N GLY A 504 17.89 -13.89 -3.05
CA GLY A 504 18.49 -14.78 -4.05
C GLY A 504 19.95 -15.21 -3.87
N GLN A 505 20.59 -15.03 -2.72
CA GLN A 505 21.85 -15.74 -2.42
C GLN A 505 21.74 -16.45 -1.08
N GLY A 506 21.99 -17.75 -1.13
CA GLY A 506 21.74 -18.72 -0.08
C GLY A 506 22.62 -18.56 1.17
N GLY A 507 22.30 -19.36 2.17
CA GLY A 507 22.94 -19.41 3.47
C GLY A 507 24.45 -19.44 3.40
N GLY A 508 25.06 -18.37 3.90
CA GLY A 508 26.42 -18.32 4.39
C GLY A 508 26.35 -17.76 5.80
N GLU A 509 26.50 -18.65 6.77
CA GLU A 509 26.75 -18.36 8.17
C GLU A 509 27.92 -17.37 8.27
N LEU A 510 27.65 -16.17 8.77
CA LEU A 510 28.67 -15.19 9.14
C LEU A 510 28.47 -14.86 10.62
N ASP A 511 29.09 -15.71 11.44
CA ASP A 511 29.54 -15.35 12.77
C ASP A 511 30.51 -14.16 12.65
N LEU A 512 30.10 -13.00 13.17
CA LEU A 512 31.01 -11.88 13.42
C LEU A 512 30.72 -11.28 14.80
N ILE A 513 31.33 -11.92 15.80
CA ILE A 513 32.15 -11.33 16.86
C ILE A 513 32.07 -9.79 16.96
N PHE A 514 31.30 -9.29 17.94
CA PHE A 514 31.51 -7.94 18.50
C PHE A 514 32.48 -8.04 19.68
N GLY A 515 33.77 -7.99 19.37
CA GLY A 515 34.86 -7.74 20.32
C GLY A 515 35.25 -6.26 20.28
N GLY A 516 35.23 -5.60 21.43
CA GLY A 516 35.35 -4.15 21.54
C GLY A 516 36.73 -3.56 21.22
N ARG A 517 36.72 -2.24 21.00
CA ARG A 517 37.77 -1.29 21.42
C ARG A 517 37.23 0.13 21.31
N ARG A 518 37.11 0.81 22.45
CA ARG A 518 37.11 2.28 22.51
C ARG A 518 38.57 2.74 22.38
N PRO A 519 38.87 3.81 21.65
CA PRO A 519 40.10 4.55 21.88
C PRO A 519 39.84 5.67 22.88
N ASP A 520 40.38 5.48 24.08
CA ASP A 520 40.67 6.57 25.00
C ASP A 520 41.86 7.39 24.47
N GLY A 521 41.86 8.69 24.79
CA GLY A 521 43.11 9.41 25.06
C GLY A 521 43.54 10.44 24.02
N TRP A 522 42.98 11.64 24.07
CA TRP A 522 43.73 12.88 23.81
C TRP A 522 43.60 13.79 25.03
N GLY A 523 44.68 13.86 25.80
CA GLY A 523 44.82 14.70 26.99
C GLY A 523 45.22 16.15 26.68
N PRO A 524 45.22 17.03 27.71
CA PRO A 524 45.34 18.47 27.56
C PRO A 524 46.81 18.93 27.55
N GLY A 525 47.14 19.85 26.64
CA GLY A 525 48.45 20.49 26.54
C GLY A 525 48.33 22.01 26.71
N ALA A 526 49.10 22.53 27.66
CA ALA A 526 49.02 23.85 28.24
C ALA A 526 49.46 25.02 27.33
N GLY A 527 49.09 26.22 27.79
CA GLY A 527 49.23 27.50 27.11
C GLY A 527 50.64 28.00 26.81
N ARG A 528 50.68 29.07 25.99
CA ARG A 528 51.67 30.15 26.10
C ARG A 528 51.20 31.40 25.36
N GLY A 529 51.25 32.53 26.07
CA GLY A 529 51.91 33.73 25.57
C GLY A 529 51.04 34.71 24.78
N GLY A 530 50.68 35.82 25.43
CA GLY A 530 50.13 37.00 24.78
C GLY A 530 51.15 37.90 24.08
N ARG A 531 50.59 38.85 23.34
CA ARG A 531 51.03 40.19 22.87
C ARG A 531 50.01 40.55 21.77
N GLY A 532 49.30 41.67 21.74
CA GLY A 532 49.55 43.02 22.25
C GLY A 532 49.32 43.97 21.06
N GLU A 533 48.44 44.96 21.23
CA GLU A 533 48.30 46.23 20.45
C GLU A 533 47.94 46.08 18.96
N GLU A 534 47.04 46.85 18.32
CA GLU A 534 46.43 48.18 18.56
C GLU A 534 44.90 48.15 18.44
#